data_AF-E3MXQ3-F1
#
_entry.id   AF-E3MXQ3-F1
#
_cell.length_a   1.000
_cell.length_b   1.000
_cell.length_c   1.000
_cell.angle_alpha   90.00
_cell.angle_beta   90.00
_cell.angle_gamma   90.00
#
_symmetry.space_group_name_H-M   'P 1'
#
loop_
_entity.id
_entity.type
_entity.pdbx_description
1 polymer ?
#
loop_
_entity_poly.entity_id
_entity_poly.type
_entity_poly.pdbx_seq_one_letter_code
_entity_poly.pdbx_strand_id
1 'polypeptide(L)'
;MMKHLGSIMSYSSTQKLTSAQQLDFSLTVKSFLIELRTTYPDMTVTPKLHILASHVMPFIEKFGVWGKTSEQSIEHFHRLLARLERQFGQVSDIITRYKCILLSHNLVNLRHDTLFKSRF
;
A
#
# COMPACT_ATOMS: atom_id res chain seq x y z
N MET A 1 22.01 0.94 6.83
CA MET A 1 20.65 0.98 7.39
C MET A 1 19.61 1.55 6.42
N MET A 2 19.70 2.83 6.00
CA MET A 2 18.72 3.43 5.06
C MET A 2 18.65 2.74 3.68
N LYS A 3 19.78 2.21 3.19
CA LYS A 3 19.82 1.44 1.92
C LYS A 3 19.01 0.15 1.99
N HIS A 4 19.09 -0.57 3.12
CA HIS A 4 18.31 -1.80 3.33
C HIS A 4 16.83 -1.50 3.42
N LEU A 5 16.43 -0.45 4.15
CA LEU A 5 15.03 -0.06 4.24
C LEU A 5 14.45 0.31 2.87
N GLY A 6 15.18 1.11 2.07
CA GLY A 6 14.77 1.45 0.70
C GLY A 6 14.63 0.23 -0.20
N SER A 7 15.54 -0.74 -0.07
CA SER A 7 15.46 -2.02 -0.79
C SER A 7 14.26 -2.84 -0.33
N ILE A 8 14.03 -3.03 0.96
CA ILE A 8 12.85 -3.73 1.51
C ILE A 8 11.57 -3.11 0.95
N MET A 9 11.46 -1.79 0.94
CA MET A 9 10.28 -1.09 0.43
C MET A 9 10.08 -1.27 -1.08
N SER A 10 11.12 -1.49 -1.88
CA SER A 10 10.96 -1.66 -3.33
C SER A 10 10.20 -2.94 -3.70
N TYR A 11 10.21 -3.96 -2.82
CA TYR A 11 9.43 -5.18 -3.01
C TYR A 11 7.93 -4.99 -2.72
N SER A 12 7.48 -3.81 -2.27
CA SER A 12 6.05 -3.53 -1.99
C SER A 12 5.22 -3.24 -3.23
N SER A 13 5.63 -3.75 -4.40
CA SER A 13 4.86 -3.61 -5.63
C SER A 13 3.56 -4.44 -5.59
N THR A 14 2.69 -4.21 -6.58
CA THR A 14 1.46 -4.99 -6.78
C THR A 14 1.71 -6.32 -7.51
N GLN A 15 2.92 -6.52 -8.04
CA GLN A 15 3.29 -7.72 -8.79
C GLN A 15 3.66 -8.86 -7.83
N LYS A 16 3.42 -10.10 -8.28
CA LYS A 16 3.83 -11.30 -7.54
C LYS A 16 5.36 -11.38 -7.50
N LEU A 17 5.91 -11.61 -6.32
CA LEU A 17 7.33 -11.79 -6.08
C LEU A 17 7.75 -13.20 -6.53
N THR A 18 8.78 -13.27 -7.37
CA THR A 18 9.40 -14.54 -7.78
C THR A 18 10.15 -15.17 -6.60
N SER A 19 10.40 -16.48 -6.65
CA SER A 19 11.16 -17.17 -5.59
C SER A 19 12.55 -16.55 -5.36
N ALA A 20 13.20 -16.05 -6.42
CA ALA A 20 14.47 -15.34 -6.31
C ALA A 20 14.33 -14.01 -5.56
N GLN A 21 13.29 -13.22 -5.86
CA GLN A 21 12.99 -11.96 -5.16
C GLN A 21 12.60 -12.20 -3.70
N GLN A 22 11.88 -13.29 -3.41
CA GLN A 22 11.53 -13.68 -2.05
C GLN A 22 12.76 -14.03 -1.21
N LEU A 23 13.71 -14.79 -1.78
CA LEU A 23 14.98 -15.08 -1.12
C LEU A 23 15.79 -13.80 -0.86
N ASP A 24 15.92 -12.95 -1.87
CA ASP A 24 16.63 -11.68 -1.78
C ASP A 24 16.02 -10.72 -0.74
N PHE A 25 14.69 -10.66 -0.71
CA PHE A 25 13.94 -9.95 0.35
C PHE A 25 14.28 -10.50 1.74
N SER A 26 14.24 -11.81 1.92
CA SER A 26 14.55 -12.47 3.20
C SER A 26 15.97 -12.17 3.69
N LEU A 27 16.95 -12.22 2.79
CA LEU A 27 18.35 -11.88 3.09
C LEU A 27 18.51 -10.40 3.44
N THR A 28 17.82 -9.52 2.73
CA THR A 28 17.84 -8.07 2.98
C THR A 28 17.23 -7.73 4.34
N VAL A 29 16.09 -8.34 4.69
CA VAL A 29 15.47 -8.17 6.02
C VAL A 29 16.39 -8.69 7.13
N LYS A 30 17.00 -9.87 6.96
CA LYS A 30 17.96 -10.40 7.95
C LYS A 30 19.15 -9.45 8.16
N SER A 31 19.73 -8.96 7.06
CA SER A 31 20.85 -8.03 7.10
C SER A 31 20.48 -6.72 7.80
N PHE A 32 19.29 -6.20 7.50
CA PHE A 32 18.74 -5.01 8.17
C PHE A 32 18.60 -5.22 9.67
N LEU A 33 18.04 -6.36 10.11
CA LEU A 33 17.83 -6.64 11.54
C LEU A 33 19.15 -6.83 12.30
N ILE A 34 20.15 -7.46 11.68
CA ILE A 34 21.49 -7.60 12.25
C ILE A 34 22.11 -6.21 12.44
N GLU A 35 22.11 -5.38 11.39
CA GLU A 35 22.65 -4.02 11.46
C GLU A 35 21.92 -3.15 12.51
N LEU A 36 20.59 -3.28 12.59
CA LEU A 36 19.78 -2.55 13.57
C LEU A 36 20.17 -2.95 15.01
N ARG A 37 20.35 -4.25 15.26
CA ARG A 37 20.72 -4.78 16.58
C ARG A 37 22.16 -4.44 16.97
N THR A 38 23.09 -4.42 16.02
CA THR A 38 24.47 -4.03 16.29
C THR A 38 24.61 -2.53 16.53
N THR A 39 23.80 -1.72 15.84
CA THR A 39 23.86 -0.25 15.97
C THR A 39 23.12 0.26 17.20
N TYR A 40 22.00 -0.39 17.57
CA TYR A 40 21.15 0.02 18.69
C TYR A 40 20.81 -1.17 19.60
N PRO A 41 21.79 -1.66 20.40
CA PRO A 41 21.63 -2.89 21.18
C PRO A 41 20.55 -2.80 22.26
N ASP A 42 20.33 -1.61 22.83
CA ASP A 42 19.37 -1.38 23.91
C ASP A 42 17.96 -0.99 23.41
N MET A 43 17.77 -0.93 22.09
CA MET A 43 16.48 -0.51 21.53
C MET A 43 15.44 -1.63 21.65
N THR A 44 14.26 -1.27 22.13
CA THR A 44 13.11 -2.18 22.19
C THR A 44 12.51 -2.42 20.81
N VAL A 45 12.03 -3.64 20.57
CA VAL A 45 11.41 -4.02 19.31
C VAL A 45 9.99 -3.46 19.26
N THR A 46 9.74 -2.55 18.33
CA THR A 46 8.37 -2.06 18.09
C THR A 46 7.50 -3.14 17.44
N PRO A 47 6.16 -3.12 17.64
CA PRO A 47 5.26 -4.07 16.98
C PRO A 47 5.42 -4.11 15.45
N LYS A 48 5.65 -2.95 14.82
CA LYS A 48 5.89 -2.86 13.37
C LYS A 48 7.17 -3.58 12.95
N LEU A 49 8.24 -3.42 13.72
CA LEU A 49 9.50 -4.11 13.47
C LEU A 49 9.36 -5.62 13.68
N HIS A 50 8.62 -6.06 14.71
CA HIS A 50 8.32 -7.48 14.93
C HIS A 50 7.55 -8.08 13.75
N ILE A 51 6.54 -7.38 13.21
CA ILE A 51 5.80 -7.81 12.02
C ILE A 51 6.73 -7.99 10.83
N LEU A 52 7.60 -7.02 10.56
CA LEU A 52 8.59 -7.12 9.48
C LEU A 52 9.53 -8.32 9.67
N ALA A 53 9.99 -8.55 10.89
CA ALA A 53 10.97 -9.60 11.20
C ALA A 53 10.39 -11.02 11.16
N SER A 54 9.12 -11.19 11.55
CA SER A 54 8.55 -12.51 11.83
C SER A 54 7.39 -12.91 10.94
N HIS A 55 6.61 -11.95 10.42
CA HIS A 55 5.31 -12.25 9.81
C HIS A 55 5.25 -11.91 8.33
N VAL A 56 6.07 -10.97 7.87
CA VAL A 56 6.07 -10.55 6.45
C VAL A 56 6.51 -11.68 5.51
N MET A 57 7.62 -12.35 5.79
CA MET A 57 8.12 -13.41 4.89
C MET A 57 7.13 -14.58 4.78
N PRO A 58 6.57 -15.13 5.88
CA PRO A 58 5.52 -16.14 5.79
C PRO A 58 4.29 -15.68 5.00
N PHE A 59 3.92 -14.40 5.13
CA PHE A 59 2.83 -13.82 4.36
C PHE A 59 3.14 -13.79 2.85
N ILE A 60 4.34 -13.34 2.48
CA ILE A 60 4.80 -13.30 1.08
C ILE A 60 4.87 -14.72 0.51
N GLU A 61 5.38 -15.70 1.25
CA GLU A 61 5.42 -17.10 0.80
C GLU A 61 4.02 -17.65 0.52
N LYS A 62 3.05 -17.31 1.38
CA LYS A 62 1.67 -17.77 1.24
C LYS A 62 0.91 -17.09 0.09
N PHE A 63 1.08 -15.79 -0.10
CA PHE A 63 0.24 -14.99 -1.01
C PHE A 63 0.98 -14.47 -2.25
N GLY A 64 2.31 -14.53 -2.26
CA GLY A 64 3.20 -14.04 -3.32
C GLY A 64 3.28 -12.52 -3.41
N VAL A 65 2.57 -11.77 -2.58
CA VAL A 65 2.50 -10.30 -2.57
C VAL A 65 2.33 -9.80 -1.14
N TRP A 66 2.61 -8.52 -0.92
CA TRP A 66 2.34 -7.83 0.36
C TRP A 66 1.95 -6.36 0.18
N GLY A 67 2.54 -5.65 -0.78
CA GLY A 67 2.19 -4.25 -1.06
C GLY A 67 0.77 -4.07 -1.60
N LYS A 68 0.25 -5.07 -2.34
CA LYS A 68 -1.12 -5.08 -2.86
C LYS A 68 -2.19 -5.06 -1.77
N THR A 69 -1.88 -5.59 -0.58
CA THR A 69 -2.80 -5.63 0.57
C THR A 69 -2.60 -4.43 1.52
N SER A 70 -1.85 -3.41 1.10
CA SER A 70 -1.66 -2.21 1.90
C SER A 70 -2.91 -1.33 1.93
N GLU A 71 -3.03 -0.52 2.97
CA GLU A 71 -4.12 0.44 3.17
C GLU A 71 -3.97 1.70 2.30
N GLN A 72 -2.90 1.80 1.48
CA GLN A 72 -2.59 3.00 0.69
C GLN A 72 -3.69 3.34 -0.33
N SER A 73 -4.36 2.34 -0.89
CA SER A 73 -5.50 2.54 -1.79
C SER A 73 -6.70 3.16 -1.06
N ILE A 74 -6.93 2.73 0.18
CA ILE A 74 -8.00 3.22 1.06
C ILE A 74 -7.70 4.66 1.48
N GLU A 75 -6.47 4.96 1.90
CA GLU A 75 -6.03 6.33 2.24
C GLU A 75 -6.16 7.29 1.05
N HIS A 76 -5.83 6.83 -0.16
CA HIS A 76 -6.06 7.61 -1.37
C HIS A 76 -7.55 7.88 -1.59
N PHE A 77 -8.39 6.86 -1.44
CA PHE A 77 -9.84 6.99 -1.58
C PHE A 77 -10.46 7.96 -0.55
N HIS A 78 -10.01 7.93 0.70
CA HIS A 78 -10.47 8.88 1.73
C HIS A 78 -10.22 10.34 1.32
N ARG A 79 -9.04 10.65 0.76
CA ARG A 79 -8.74 12.01 0.27
C ARG A 79 -9.64 12.42 -0.90
N LEU A 80 -9.93 11.48 -1.80
CA LEU A 80 -10.85 11.70 -2.91
C LEU A 80 -12.27 12.00 -2.40
N LEU A 81 -12.77 11.20 -1.45
CA LEU A 81 -14.08 11.38 -0.86
C LEU A 81 -14.20 12.75 -0.18
N ALA A 82 -13.23 13.13 0.66
CA ALA A 82 -13.22 14.43 1.33
C ALA A 82 -13.19 15.63 0.36
N ARG A 83 -12.61 15.46 -0.83
CA ARG A 83 -12.69 16.46 -1.91
C ARG A 83 -14.11 16.53 -2.49
N LEU A 84 -14.72 15.40 -2.81
CA LEU A 84 -16.08 15.34 -3.38
C LEU A 84 -17.13 15.86 -2.38
N GLU A 85 -16.98 15.56 -1.09
CA GLU A 85 -17.85 16.08 -0.04
C GLU A 85 -17.79 17.61 0.04
N ARG A 86 -16.61 18.22 -0.10
CA ARG A 86 -16.48 19.69 -0.21
C ARG A 86 -17.12 20.23 -1.47
N GLN A 87 -16.94 19.55 -2.61
CA GLN A 87 -17.50 19.96 -3.89
C GLN A 87 -19.03 19.96 -3.88
N PHE A 88 -19.66 18.95 -3.27
CA PHE A 88 -21.12 18.84 -3.15
C PHE A 88 -21.66 19.33 -1.80
N GLY A 89 -20.86 20.08 -1.03
CA GLY A 89 -21.23 20.55 0.31
C GLY A 89 -22.44 21.48 0.33
N GLN A 90 -22.75 22.13 -0.79
CA GLN A 90 -23.92 23.00 -0.96
C GLN A 90 -25.24 22.23 -1.10
N VAL A 91 -25.20 20.91 -1.33
CA VAL A 91 -26.40 20.07 -1.40
C VAL A 91 -26.82 19.72 0.02
N SER A 92 -27.94 20.29 0.48
CA SER A 92 -28.45 20.16 1.83
C SER A 92 -28.95 18.75 2.15
N ASP A 93 -29.65 18.11 1.22
CA ASP A 93 -30.10 16.74 1.38
C ASP A 93 -28.93 15.75 1.28
N ILE A 94 -28.70 15.01 2.36
CA ILE A 94 -27.59 14.07 2.48
C ILE A 94 -27.68 12.93 1.45
N ILE A 95 -28.89 12.43 1.18
CA ILE A 95 -29.08 11.32 0.24
C ILE A 95 -28.73 11.79 -1.17
N THR A 96 -29.25 12.95 -1.58
CA THR A 96 -28.94 13.55 -2.89
C THR A 96 -27.46 13.89 -3.01
N ARG A 97 -26.85 14.44 -1.96
CA ARG A 97 -25.41 14.73 -1.93
C ARG A 97 -24.56 13.48 -2.19
N TYR A 98 -24.81 12.39 -1.49
CA TYR A 98 -24.05 11.14 -1.71
C TYR A 98 -24.35 10.49 -3.06
N LYS A 99 -25.57 10.62 -3.60
CA LYS A 99 -25.87 10.23 -4.99
C LYS A 99 -25.01 11.01 -5.98
N CYS A 100 -24.87 12.32 -5.81
CA CYS A 100 -24.02 13.16 -6.66
C CYS A 100 -22.53 12.78 -6.54
N ILE A 101 -22.03 12.53 -5.32
CA ILE A 101 -20.66 12.06 -5.07
C ILE A 101 -20.40 10.73 -5.80
N LEU A 102 -21.28 9.74 -5.61
CA LEU A 102 -21.16 8.42 -6.24
C LEU A 102 -21.22 8.53 -7.75
N LEU A 103 -22.16 9.28 -8.31
CA LEU A 103 -22.29 9.47 -9.76
C LEU A 103 -21.03 10.13 -10.34
N SER A 104 -20.57 11.21 -9.71
CA SER A 104 -19.36 11.93 -10.15
C SER A 104 -18.14 11.01 -10.15
N HIS A 105 -17.95 10.22 -9.10
CA HIS A 105 -16.84 9.26 -9.03
C HIS A 105 -16.96 8.16 -10.10
N ASN A 106 -18.15 7.59 -10.29
CA ASN A 106 -18.39 6.56 -11.31
C ASN A 106 -18.11 7.06 -12.73
N LEU A 107 -18.48 8.31 -13.06
CA LEU A 107 -18.20 8.89 -14.37
C LEU A 107 -16.69 9.05 -14.62
N VAL A 108 -15.92 9.42 -13.59
CA VAL A 108 -14.46 9.50 -13.68
C VAL A 108 -13.85 8.12 -13.89
N ASN A 109 -14.32 7.10 -13.16
CA ASN A 109 -13.85 5.72 -13.31
C ASN A 109 -14.18 5.19 -14.71
N LEU A 110 -15.41 5.37 -15.19
CA LEU A 110 -15.83 4.97 -16.53
C LEU A 110 -14.95 5.60 -17.61
N ARG A 111 -14.65 6.90 -17.48
CA ARG A 111 -13.76 7.61 -18.41
C ARG A 111 -12.35 7.03 -18.40
N HIS A 112 -11.81 6.71 -17.23
CA HIS A 112 -10.50 6.09 -17.11
C HIS A 112 -10.49 4.70 -17.76
N ASP A 113 -11.50 3.87 -17.50
CA ASP A 113 -11.51 2.49 -17.98
C ASP A 113 -11.82 2.36 -19.48
N THR A 114 -12.51 3.34 -20.07
CA THR A 114 -12.86 3.34 -21.50
C THR A 114 -11.80 4.00 -22.38
N LEU A 115 -11.21 5.12 -21.97
CA LEU A 115 -10.21 5.83 -22.78
C LEU A 115 -8.85 5.10 -22.85
N PHE A 116 -8.51 4.26 -21.88
CA PHE A 116 -7.27 3.47 -21.90
C PHE A 116 -7.40 2.14 -22.65
N LYS A 117 -8.62 1.69 -22.99
CA LYS A 117 -8.85 0.45 -23.76
C LYS A 117 -8.91 0.64 -25.27
N SER A 118 -9.07 1.86 -25.79
CA SER A 118 -9.19 2.12 -27.24
C SER A 118 -7.86 2.25 -27.98
N ARG A 119 -6.77 1.67 -27.47
CA ARG A 119 -5.40 1.82 -28.01
C ARG A 119 -4.68 0.50 -28.29
N PHE A 120 -5.43 -0.59 -28.48
CA PHE A 120 -4.94 -1.86 -29.01
C PHE A 120 -5.62 -2.18 -30.34
#